data_AF-A0A920ISH3-F1
#
_entry.id   AF-A0A920ISH3-F1
#
_cell.length_a   1.000
_cell.length_b   1.000
_cell.length_c   1.000
_cell.angle_alpha   90.00
_cell.angle_beta   90.00
_cell.angle_gamma   90.00
#
_symmetry.space_group_name_H-M   'P 1'
#
loop_
_entity.id
_entity.type
_entity.pdbx_description
1 polymer ?
#
loop_
_entity_poly.entity_id
_entity_poly.type
_entity_poly.pdbx_seq_one_letter_code
_entity_poly.pdbx_strand_id
1 'polypeptide(L)'
;MFNTITVSDGISMGTEGMKYSLVSREVIADSIETVVGCLGYDGVIAIGGCDKNMPGALIGLARLNRPSIFIYGGSIMPSEINTDYVSVLEKTGEFAKGDISKKSLLRLKKSQLKALVHAEECTQLIPWHQRLRH
;
A
#
# COMPACT_ATOMS: atom_id res chain seq x y z
N MET A 1 6.74 15.78 14.30
CA MET A 1 6.12 14.76 13.44
C MET A 1 6.78 14.85 12.07
N PHE A 2 7.17 13.72 11.50
CA PHE A 2 7.79 13.65 10.17
C PHE A 2 7.17 12.48 9.39
N ASN A 3 7.29 12.52 8.07
CA ASN A 3 6.78 11.49 7.17
C ASN A 3 7.96 10.80 6.46
N THR A 4 7.75 9.55 6.09
CA THR A 4 8.67 8.79 5.22
C THR A 4 7.97 8.40 3.93
N ILE A 5 8.75 8.04 2.91
CA ILE A 5 8.22 7.62 1.61
C ILE A 5 7.49 6.28 1.72
N THR A 6 6.58 6.00 0.79
CA THR A 6 5.94 4.69 0.66
C THR A 6 5.56 4.41 -0.79
N VAL A 7 5.43 3.13 -1.12
CA VAL A 7 4.96 2.64 -2.41
C VAL A 7 3.79 1.71 -2.21
N SER A 8 2.84 1.74 -3.15
CA SER A 8 1.70 0.82 -3.15
C SER A 8 1.97 -0.36 -4.06
N ASP A 9 2.04 -1.55 -3.46
CA ASP A 9 2.11 -2.82 -4.21
C ASP A 9 0.86 -2.99 -5.06
N GLY A 10 -0.32 -2.66 -4.52
CA GLY A 10 -1.59 -2.76 -5.23
C GLY A 10 -1.66 -1.94 -6.53
N ILE A 11 -0.84 -0.89 -6.67
CA ILE A 11 -0.75 -0.07 -7.88
C ILE A 11 0.35 -0.55 -8.81
N SER A 12 1.47 -0.96 -8.22
CA SER A 12 2.67 -1.30 -8.97
C SER A 12 2.63 -2.71 -9.56
N MET A 13 1.75 -3.56 -9.03
CA MET A 13 1.52 -4.93 -9.50
C MET A 13 1.28 -5.00 -11.00
N GLY A 14 2.04 -5.86 -11.68
CA GLY A 14 2.00 -6.03 -13.13
C GLY A 14 2.71 -4.94 -13.94
N THR A 15 3.43 -4.02 -13.30
CA THR A 15 4.22 -2.98 -13.96
C THR A 15 5.69 -3.06 -13.58
N GLU A 16 6.55 -2.38 -14.34
CA GLU A 16 7.98 -2.24 -14.04
C GLU A 16 8.25 -1.64 -12.65
N GLY A 17 7.30 -0.85 -12.13
CA GLY A 17 7.37 -0.26 -10.79
C GLY A 17 7.45 -1.29 -9.66
N MET A 18 7.00 -2.53 -9.87
CA MET A 18 7.05 -3.58 -8.85
C MET A 18 8.48 -3.91 -8.40
N LYS A 19 9.49 -3.63 -9.24
CA LYS A 19 10.91 -3.78 -8.90
C LYS A 19 11.35 -2.92 -7.71
N TYR A 20 10.65 -1.80 -7.46
CA TYR A 20 10.94 -0.88 -6.36
C TYR A 20 10.20 -1.21 -5.06
N SER A 21 9.24 -2.15 -5.09
CA SER A 21 8.45 -2.53 -3.91
C SER A 21 9.34 -2.99 -2.76
N LEU A 22 10.13 -4.04 -2.96
CA LEU A 22 10.97 -4.59 -1.89
C LEU A 22 12.04 -3.61 -1.40
N VAL A 23 12.62 -2.81 -2.30
CA VAL A 23 13.65 -1.82 -1.96
C VAL A 23 13.08 -0.73 -1.05
N SER A 24 11.80 -0.37 -1.20
CA SER A 24 11.16 0.67 -0.37
C SER A 24 11.22 0.35 1.13
N ARG A 25 11.27 -0.94 1.52
CA ARG A 25 11.40 -1.37 2.91
C ARG A 25 12.66 -0.79 3.58
N GLU A 26 13.80 -0.91 2.93
CA GLU A 26 15.08 -0.41 3.46
C GLU A 26 15.09 1.11 3.48
N VAL A 27 14.57 1.76 2.42
CA VAL A 27 14.48 3.21 2.36
C VAL A 27 13.63 3.77 3.51
N ILE A 28 12.53 3.10 3.86
CA ILE A 28 11.68 3.47 5.00
C ILE A 28 12.45 3.33 6.32
N ALA A 29 13.15 2.21 6.51
CA ALA A 29 13.94 1.96 7.72
C ALA A 29 15.02 3.01 7.90
N ASP A 30 15.82 3.24 6.85
CA ASP A 30 16.93 4.21 6.86
C ASP A 30 16.43 5.64 7.06
N SER A 31 15.25 5.99 6.51
CA SER A 31 14.64 7.31 6.71
C SER A 31 14.24 7.55 8.17
N ILE A 32 13.64 6.54 8.83
CA ILE A 32 13.28 6.63 10.25
C ILE A 32 14.54 6.73 11.11
N GLU A 33 15.52 5.87 10.86
CA GLU A 33 16.79 5.85 11.58
C GLU A 33 17.54 7.19 11.46
N THR A 34 17.60 7.75 10.25
CA THR A 34 18.27 9.03 9.97
C THR A 34 17.64 10.18 10.76
N VAL A 35 16.31 10.32 10.72
CA VAL A 35 15.63 11.45 11.37
C VAL A 35 15.69 11.32 12.88
N VAL A 36 15.37 10.13 13.41
CA VAL A 36 15.31 9.88 14.87
C VAL A 36 16.71 9.92 15.49
N GLY A 37 17.70 9.35 14.80
CA GLY A 37 19.10 9.36 15.23
C GLY A 37 19.68 10.77 15.26
N CYS A 38 19.48 11.54 14.17
CA CYS A 38 20.01 12.89 14.03
C CYS A 38 19.35 13.90 14.98
N LEU A 39 18.02 13.87 15.09
CA LEU A 39 17.28 14.82 15.95
C LEU A 39 17.25 14.40 17.42
N GLY A 40 17.78 13.21 17.74
CA GLY A 40 17.88 12.74 19.13
C GLY A 40 16.53 12.49 19.79
N TYR A 41 15.51 12.03 19.06
CA TYR A 41 14.21 11.73 19.68
C TYR A 41 14.32 10.57 20.67
N ASP A 42 13.79 10.76 21.88
CA ASP A 42 13.85 9.76 22.96
C ASP A 42 12.96 8.54 22.71
N GLY A 43 11.96 8.67 21.85
CA GLY A 43 11.06 7.58 21.47
C GLY A 43 10.32 7.87 20.16
N VAL A 44 9.71 6.83 19.59
CA VAL A 44 9.11 6.89 18.25
C VAL A 44 7.78 6.17 18.19
N ILE A 45 6.76 6.84 17.64
CA ILE A 45 5.52 6.20 17.23
C ILE A 45 5.51 6.17 15.71
N ALA A 46 5.50 4.98 15.12
CA ALA A 46 5.43 4.79 13.68
C ALA A 46 4.01 4.35 13.29
N ILE A 47 3.45 4.96 12.24
CA ILE A 47 2.12 4.62 11.72
C ILE A 47 2.29 4.15 10.28
N GLY A 48 1.76 2.98 9.95
CA GLY A 48 1.86 2.42 8.59
C GLY A 48 0.79 1.38 8.30
N GLY A 49 0.42 1.26 7.01
CA GLY A 49 -0.67 0.37 6.57
C GLY A 49 -0.36 -0.50 5.35
N CYS A 50 0.61 -0.12 4.50
CA CYS A 50 0.94 -0.93 3.32
C CYS A 50 1.99 -2.01 3.66
N ASP A 51 2.09 -3.03 2.80
CA ASP A 51 2.87 -4.25 3.04
C ASP A 51 4.31 -3.97 3.46
N LYS A 52 5.02 -3.07 2.76
CA LYS A 52 6.44 -2.77 3.01
C LYS A 52 6.66 -1.75 4.13
N ASN A 53 5.64 -1.01 4.53
CA ASN A 53 5.73 -0.04 5.63
C ASN A 53 5.95 -0.72 6.97
N MET A 54 5.19 -1.80 7.23
CA MET A 54 5.26 -2.52 8.50
C MET A 54 6.68 -3.05 8.79
N PRO A 55 7.30 -3.88 7.92
CA PRO A 55 8.65 -4.36 8.19
C PRO A 55 9.69 -3.24 8.10
N GLY A 56 9.54 -2.25 7.21
CA GLY A 56 10.48 -1.13 7.12
C GLY A 56 10.52 -0.29 8.40
N ALA A 57 9.35 0.04 8.95
CA ALA A 57 9.25 0.73 10.22
C ALA A 57 9.83 -0.10 11.37
N LEU A 58 9.44 -1.38 11.48
CA LEU A 58 9.93 -2.25 12.55
C LEU A 58 11.46 -2.44 12.52
N ILE A 59 12.07 -2.55 11.32
CA ILE A 59 13.53 -2.60 11.18
C ILE A 59 14.16 -1.30 11.69
N GLY A 60 13.68 -0.13 11.26
CA GLY A 60 14.21 1.15 11.72
C GLY A 60 14.08 1.34 13.24
N LEU A 61 12.93 0.97 13.81
CA LEU A 61 12.68 1.02 15.26
C LEU A 61 13.60 0.07 16.03
N ALA A 62 13.81 -1.15 15.52
CA ALA A 62 14.71 -2.14 16.12
C ALA A 62 16.17 -1.68 16.09
N ARG A 63 16.64 -1.07 14.98
CA ARG A 63 18.00 -0.53 14.86
C ARG A 63 18.25 0.62 15.84
N LEU A 64 17.27 1.49 16.03
CA LEU A 64 17.36 2.61 16.97
C LEU A 64 17.45 2.17 18.43
N ASN A 65 16.85 1.03 18.77
CA ASN A 65 16.79 0.48 20.14
C ASN A 65 16.32 1.52 21.18
N ARG A 66 15.28 2.28 20.83
CA ARG A 66 14.62 3.28 21.68
C ARG A 66 13.16 2.87 21.95
N PRO A 67 12.54 3.37 23.04
CA PRO A 67 11.11 3.19 23.27
C PRO A 67 10.29 3.50 22.02
N SER A 68 9.56 2.50 21.53
CA SER A 68 8.84 2.63 20.27
C SER A 68 7.54 1.86 20.23
N ILE A 69 6.58 2.38 19.44
CA ILE A 69 5.27 1.78 19.21
C ILE A 69 4.99 1.83 17.71
N PHE A 70 4.56 0.71 17.13
CA PHE A 70 4.03 0.66 15.77
C PHE A 70 2.49 0.59 15.81
N ILE A 71 1.83 1.48 15.08
CA ILE A 71 0.38 1.54 14.93
C ILE A 71 0.03 1.15 13.49
N TYR A 72 -0.73 0.08 13.37
CA TYR A 72 -1.24 -0.39 12.09
C TYR A 72 -2.40 0.50 11.61
N GLY A 73 -2.37 0.90 10.34
CA GLY A 73 -3.33 1.84 9.73
C GLY A 73 -4.77 1.34 9.62
N GLY A 74 -4.98 0.02 9.67
CA GLY A 74 -6.30 -0.60 9.60
C GLY A 74 -6.37 -1.61 8.47
N SER A 75 -7.55 -2.16 8.16
CA SER A 75 -7.71 -2.98 6.95
C SER A 75 -8.79 -2.36 6.11
N ILE A 76 -8.65 -2.51 4.79
CA ILE A 76 -9.71 -2.14 3.84
C ILE A 76 -10.96 -2.97 4.15
N MET A 77 -12.10 -2.30 4.26
CA MET A 77 -13.39 -2.97 4.42
C MET A 77 -13.75 -3.74 3.14
N PRO A 78 -14.46 -4.87 3.25
CA PRO A 78 -14.90 -5.61 2.07
C PRO A 78 -15.79 -4.75 1.17
N SER A 79 -15.73 -5.00 -0.13
CA SER A 79 -16.57 -4.28 -1.11
C SER A 79 -18.06 -4.64 -0.96
N GLU A 80 -18.96 -3.80 -1.49
CA GLU A 80 -20.42 -4.01 -1.47
C GLU A 80 -20.85 -5.40 -2.00
N ILE A 81 -20.03 -6.01 -2.85
CA ILE A 81 -20.27 -7.33 -3.45
C ILE A 81 -19.38 -8.44 -2.84
N ASN A 82 -18.79 -8.17 -1.66
CA ASN A 82 -17.90 -9.04 -0.90
C ASN A 82 -16.73 -9.62 -1.72
N THR A 83 -16.26 -8.87 -2.72
CA THR A 83 -14.95 -9.12 -3.34
C THR A 83 -13.86 -8.47 -2.51
N ASP A 84 -12.67 -9.06 -2.56
CA ASP A 84 -11.40 -8.52 -2.09
C ASP A 84 -10.50 -8.10 -3.27
N TYR A 85 -9.31 -7.58 -2.97
CA TYR A 85 -8.37 -7.15 -4.00
C TYR A 85 -7.86 -8.32 -4.86
N VAL A 86 -7.66 -9.49 -4.26
CA VAL A 86 -7.20 -10.71 -4.95
C VAL A 86 -8.22 -11.16 -5.99
N SER A 87 -9.51 -11.18 -5.64
CA SER A 87 -10.60 -11.50 -6.57
C SER A 87 -10.58 -10.62 -7.81
N VAL A 88 -10.27 -9.32 -7.67
CA VAL A 88 -10.18 -8.40 -8.82
C VAL A 88 -8.97 -8.70 -9.70
N LEU A 89 -7.86 -9.16 -9.13
CA LEU A 89 -6.70 -9.61 -9.90
C LEU A 89 -7.01 -10.90 -10.69
N GLU A 90 -7.63 -11.88 -10.06
CA GLU A 90 -8.04 -13.13 -10.71
C GLU A 90 -8.98 -12.86 -11.89
N LYS A 91 -10.01 -12.02 -11.66
CA LYS A 91 -10.93 -11.58 -12.73
C LYS A 91 -10.25 -10.78 -13.84
N THR A 92 -9.18 -10.06 -13.53
CA THR A 92 -8.36 -9.41 -14.57
C THR A 92 -7.63 -10.46 -15.43
N GLY A 93 -7.17 -11.56 -14.83
CA GLY A 93 -6.62 -12.71 -15.55
C GLY A 93 -7.64 -13.42 -16.44
N GLU A 94 -8.85 -13.68 -15.92
CA GLU A 94 -9.95 -14.24 -16.71
C GLU A 94 -10.33 -13.33 -17.90
N PHE A 95 -10.33 -12.00 -17.70
CA PHE A 95 -10.58 -11.05 -18.79
C PHE A 95 -9.50 -11.14 -19.88
N ALA A 96 -8.24 -11.29 -19.50
CA ALA A 96 -7.13 -11.44 -20.45
C ALA A 96 -7.25 -12.74 -21.27
N LYS A 97 -7.87 -13.79 -20.71
CA LYS A 97 -8.19 -15.05 -21.41
C LYS A 97 -9.45 -14.96 -22.29
N GLY A 98 -10.28 -13.93 -22.10
CA GLY A 98 -11.55 -13.75 -22.79
C GLY A 98 -12.76 -14.35 -22.07
N ASP A 99 -12.60 -14.86 -20.84
CA ASP A 99 -13.63 -15.59 -20.10
C ASP A 99 -14.69 -14.65 -19.48
N ILE A 100 -14.40 -13.35 -19.35
CA ILE A 100 -15.35 -12.37 -18.82
C ILE A 100 -15.47 -11.13 -19.70
N SER A 101 -16.62 -10.46 -19.63
CA SER A 101 -16.84 -9.20 -20.35
C SER A 101 -16.14 -8.01 -19.68
N LYS A 102 -15.71 -7.03 -20.47
CA LYS A 102 -15.15 -5.75 -19.98
C LYS A 102 -16.11 -5.03 -19.01
N LYS A 103 -17.43 -5.15 -19.24
CA LYS A 103 -18.47 -4.54 -18.40
C LYS A 103 -18.50 -5.18 -17.00
N SER A 104 -18.37 -6.50 -16.93
CA SER A 104 -18.29 -7.25 -15.67
C SER A 104 -17.05 -6.85 -14.87
N LEU A 105 -15.88 -6.78 -15.52
CA LEU A 105 -14.63 -6.36 -14.89
C LEU A 105 -14.69 -4.93 -14.35
N LEU A 106 -15.26 -4.00 -15.13
CA LEU A 106 -15.42 -2.61 -14.71
C LEU A 106 -16.35 -2.46 -13.50
N ARG A 107 -17.39 -3.29 -13.39
CA ARG A 107 -18.30 -3.29 -12.24
C ARG A 107 -17.58 -3.71 -10.96
N LEU A 108 -16.79 -4.78 -11.03
CA LEU A 108 -15.97 -5.28 -9.92
C LEU A 108 -14.95 -4.23 -9.47
N LYS A 109 -14.19 -3.66 -10.42
CA LYS A 109 -13.21 -2.59 -10.14
C LYS A 109 -13.85 -1.36 -9.49
N LYS A 110 -15.04 -0.93 -9.96
CA LYS A 110 -15.77 0.19 -9.36
C LYS A 110 -16.24 -0.12 -7.94
N SER A 111 -16.72 -1.33 -7.68
CA SER A 111 -17.13 -1.75 -6.34
C SER A 111 -15.93 -1.78 -5.38
N GLN A 112 -14.79 -2.31 -5.82
CA GLN A 112 -13.56 -2.24 -5.05
C GLN A 112 -13.11 -0.81 -4.77
N LEU A 113 -13.12 0.06 -5.79
CA LEU A 113 -12.68 1.43 -5.61
C LEU A 113 -13.50 2.17 -4.54
N LYS A 114 -14.81 1.92 -4.44
CA LYS A 114 -15.64 2.47 -3.36
C LYS A 114 -15.27 1.95 -1.97
N ALA A 115 -14.90 0.67 -1.87
CA ALA A 115 -14.43 0.07 -0.62
C ALA A 115 -13.14 0.75 -0.15
N LEU A 116 -12.26 1.08 -1.10
CA LEU A 116 -10.99 1.77 -0.87
C LEU A 116 -11.15 3.23 -0.44
N VAL A 117 -12.23 3.92 -0.79
CA VAL A 117 -12.49 5.31 -0.34
C VAL A 117 -12.65 5.39 1.19
N HIS A 118 -13.06 4.29 1.83
CA HIS A 118 -13.21 4.22 3.28
C HIS A 118 -11.94 3.79 4.00
N ALA A 119 -10.91 3.36 3.25
CA ALA A 119 -9.63 2.96 3.79
C ALA A 119 -8.59 4.04 3.47
N GLU A 120 -8.22 4.84 4.46
CA GLU A 120 -7.18 5.86 4.32
C GLU A 120 -5.83 5.27 3.84
N GLU A 121 -5.63 3.96 4.00
CA GLU A 121 -4.46 3.17 3.58
C GLU A 121 -4.22 3.11 2.06
N CYS A 122 -5.21 3.45 1.23
CA CYS A 122 -5.13 3.29 -0.23
C CYS A 122 -5.47 4.55 -1.03
N THR A 123 -5.36 5.74 -0.42
CA THR A 123 -5.53 7.03 -1.11
C THR A 123 -4.50 7.27 -2.24
N GLN A 124 -3.50 6.40 -2.41
CA GLN A 124 -2.61 6.42 -3.56
C GLN A 124 -3.25 5.92 -4.88
N LEU A 125 -4.48 5.40 -4.89
CA LEU A 125 -5.13 4.86 -6.11
C LEU A 125 -5.68 5.92 -7.10
N ILE A 126 -5.59 7.21 -6.79
CA ILE A 126 -6.01 8.31 -7.67
C ILE A 126 -5.41 8.23 -9.10
N PRO A 127 -4.18 7.70 -9.36
CA PRO A 127 -3.62 7.61 -10.71
C PRO A 127 -4.28 6.55 -11.62
N TRP A 128 -5.03 5.58 -11.10
CA TRP A 128 -5.67 4.56 -11.95
C TRP A 128 -6.71 5.17 -12.91
N HIS A 129 -7.35 6.27 -12.51
CA HIS A 129 -8.30 6.99 -13.35
C HIS A 129 -7.63 7.74 -14.51
N GLN A 130 -6.32 8.01 -14.43
CA GLN A 130 -5.55 8.67 -15.50
C GLN A 130 -4.91 7.67 -16.48
N ARG A 131 -4.58 6.46 -16.05
CA ARG A 131 -3.87 5.48 -16.89
C ARG A 131 -4.76 4.71 -17.87
N LEU A 132 -6.09 4.78 -17.73
CA LEU A 132 -7.06 4.25 -18.70
C LEU A 132 -7.38 5.21 -19.86
N ARG A 133 -6.71 6.37 -19.93
CA ARG A 133 -6.84 7.35 -21.02
C ARG A 133 -5.78 7.20 -22.12
N HIS A 134 -4.90 6.20 -22.02
CA HIS A 134 -3.93 5.85 -23.04
C HIS A 134 -4.07 4.38 -23.41
#